data_AF-T0ZI73-F1
#
_entry.id   AF-T0ZI73-F1
#
_cell.length_a   1.000
_cell.length_b   1.000
_cell.length_c   1.000
_cell.angle_alpha   90.00
_cell.angle_beta   90.00
_cell.angle_gamma   90.00
#
_symmetry.space_group_name_H-M   'P 1'
#
loop_
_entity.id
_entity.type
_entity.pdbx_description
1 polymer ?
#
loop_
_entity_poly.entity_id
_entity_poly.type
_entity_poly.pdbx_seq_one_letter_code
_entity_poly.pdbx_strand_id
1 'polypeptide(L)'
;MMDFGFPVIAGIETEYGIVRSDTESSDPVIESMELIRSYKGSESLRWNYSEEDPSMDARGFHAEGLAQDREEEEFTRSDHQRFFSFREMKSDRILPNGARFYNDHTHPEYSTPECHGLFDLLAQDRAGVLVMRMAKKNREEQLAPGGR
;
A
#
# COMPACT_ATOMS: atom_id res chain seq x y z
N MET A 1 25.89 -26.46 -8.49
CA MET A 1 24.47 -26.82 -8.65
C MET A 1 23.97 -25.95 -9.79
N MET A 2 23.69 -26.54 -10.95
CA MET A 2 23.29 -25.78 -12.15
C MET A 2 21.76 -25.66 -12.13
N ASP A 3 21.27 -24.42 -12.09
CA ASP A 3 19.85 -24.11 -12.12
C ASP A 3 19.41 -23.96 -13.59
N PHE A 4 18.59 -24.88 -14.08
CA PHE A 4 18.07 -24.93 -15.45
C PHE A 4 16.61 -24.44 -15.50
N GLY A 5 16.35 -23.24 -14.98
CA GLY A 5 15.04 -22.60 -15.03
C GLY A 5 15.18 -21.13 -15.42
N PHE A 6 14.32 -20.65 -16.31
CA PHE A 6 14.21 -19.21 -16.57
C PHE A 6 14.01 -18.46 -15.24
N PRO A 7 14.66 -17.29 -15.03
CA PRO A 7 14.43 -16.51 -13.82
C PRO A 7 12.96 -16.12 -13.76
N VAL A 8 12.26 -16.54 -12.71
CA VAL A 8 10.89 -16.09 -12.45
C VAL A 8 10.99 -14.68 -11.88
N ILE A 9 10.43 -13.72 -12.60
CA ILE A 9 10.21 -12.37 -12.08
C ILE A 9 8.89 -12.37 -11.33
N ALA A 10 8.93 -12.06 -10.04
CA ALA A 10 7.74 -12.03 -9.19
C ALA A 10 7.84 -10.93 -8.13
N GLY A 11 6.69 -10.46 -7.68
CA GLY A 11 6.53 -9.60 -6.51
C GLY A 11 5.40 -10.11 -5.61
N ILE A 12 5.34 -9.62 -4.38
CA ILE A 12 4.26 -9.85 -3.42
C ILE A 12 3.70 -8.51 -3.00
N GLU A 13 2.38 -8.43 -2.96
CA GLU A 13 1.60 -7.34 -2.40
C GLU A 13 0.97 -7.83 -1.10
N THR A 14 1.16 -7.07 -0.01
CA THR A 14 0.62 -7.44 1.30
C THR A 14 -0.07 -6.24 1.92
N GLU A 15 -1.40 -6.34 1.98
CA GLU A 15 -2.25 -5.44 2.75
C GLU A 15 -2.28 -5.86 4.21
N TYR A 16 -2.08 -4.90 5.11
CA TYR A 16 -2.09 -5.16 6.55
C TYR A 16 -3.40 -4.69 7.17
N GLY A 17 -3.98 -5.52 8.04
CA GLY A 17 -5.05 -5.08 8.92
C GLY A 17 -4.55 -3.99 9.87
N ILE A 18 -5.33 -2.91 10.01
CA ILE A 18 -5.02 -1.79 10.92
C ILE A 18 -6.19 -1.58 11.89
N VAL A 19 -5.85 -1.44 13.18
CA VAL A 19 -6.83 -1.21 14.26
C VAL A 19 -6.20 -0.25 15.27
N ARG A 20 -7.00 0.71 15.76
CA ARG A 20 -6.65 1.54 16.92
C ARG A 20 -7.42 1.07 18.14
N SER A 21 -6.69 0.71 19.19
CA SER A 21 -7.27 0.22 20.46
C SER A 21 -7.45 1.32 21.51
N ASP A 22 -6.94 2.52 21.25
CA ASP A 22 -6.94 3.67 22.15
C ASP A 22 -8.12 4.63 21.93
N THR A 23 -8.95 4.38 20.91
CA THR A 23 -10.15 5.15 20.58
C THR A 23 -11.27 4.23 20.12
N GLU A 24 -12.51 4.60 20.42
CA GLU A 24 -13.70 3.89 19.93
C GLU A 24 -14.09 4.29 18.50
N SER A 25 -13.54 5.40 18.01
CA SER A 25 -13.78 5.89 16.65
C SER A 25 -12.45 6.26 15.99
N SER A 26 -12.17 5.61 14.87
CA SER A 26 -11.04 5.91 14.00
C SER A 26 -11.43 5.68 12.56
N ASP A 27 -10.93 6.51 11.66
CA ASP A 27 -11.12 6.34 10.23
C ASP A 27 -9.96 5.52 9.65
N PRO A 28 -10.20 4.30 9.14
CA PRO A 28 -9.13 3.42 8.68
C PRO A 28 -8.32 3.99 7.52
N VAL A 29 -8.96 4.79 6.64
CA VAL A 29 -8.26 5.46 5.54
C VAL A 29 -7.23 6.45 6.11
N ILE A 30 -7.65 7.28 7.06
CA ILE A 30 -6.77 8.27 7.70
C ILE A 30 -5.66 7.57 8.50
N GLU A 31 -5.99 6.52 9.26
CA GLU A 31 -4.98 5.83 10.07
C GLU A 31 -3.94 5.11 9.21
N SER A 32 -4.36 4.51 8.09
CA SER A 32 -3.43 3.93 7.12
C SER A 32 -2.52 5.02 6.53
N MET A 33 -3.11 6.11 6.02
CA MET A 33 -2.36 7.26 5.48
C MET A 33 -1.30 7.78 6.45
N GLU A 34 -1.70 8.05 7.69
CA GLU A 34 -0.81 8.63 8.70
C GLU A 34 0.25 7.62 9.18
N LEU A 35 -0.06 6.33 9.22
CA LEU A 35 0.94 5.28 9.46
C LEU A 35 2.00 5.28 8.36
N ILE A 36 1.59 5.28 7.08
CA ILE A 36 2.53 5.30 5.94
C ILE A 36 3.37 6.57 5.97
N ARG A 37 2.75 7.73 6.20
CA ARG A 37 3.42 9.03 6.32
C ARG A 37 4.43 9.07 7.48
N SER A 38 4.23 8.26 8.52
CA SER A 38 5.16 8.15 9.66
C SER A 38 6.45 7.41 9.33
N TYR A 39 6.54 6.68 8.21
CA TYR A 39 7.79 6.06 7.77
C TYR A 39 8.80 7.11 7.29
N LYS A 40 10.01 7.09 7.86
CA LYS A 40 11.07 8.10 7.62
C LYS A 40 12.15 7.65 6.65
N GLY A 41 12.10 6.39 6.18
CA GLY A 41 13.15 5.78 5.35
C GLY A 41 13.00 6.05 3.85
N SER A 42 12.05 6.89 3.44
CA SER A 42 11.81 7.24 2.05
C SER A 42 11.26 8.65 1.92
N GLU A 43 11.41 9.20 0.71
CA GLU A 43 10.70 10.41 0.32
C GLU A 43 9.33 10.04 -0.26
N SER A 44 8.41 11.01 -0.22
CA SER A 44 7.15 10.87 -0.92
C SER A 44 7.39 11.03 -2.42
N LEU A 45 6.95 10.06 -3.20
CA LEU A 45 7.01 10.06 -4.65
C LEU A 45 5.62 9.81 -5.20
N ARG A 46 5.34 10.33 -6.40
CA ARG A 46 4.02 10.20 -7.02
C ARG A 46 4.00 8.95 -7.91
N TRP A 47 3.16 7.98 -7.57
CA TRP A 47 2.81 6.88 -8.48
C TRP A 47 1.98 7.42 -9.66
N ASN A 48 2.17 6.82 -10.84
CA ASN A 48 1.37 7.15 -12.00
C ASN A 48 0.26 6.11 -12.19
N TYR A 49 -0.97 6.53 -11.90
CA TYR A 49 -2.17 5.70 -12.05
C TYR A 49 -2.83 5.84 -13.44
N SER A 50 -2.22 6.56 -14.40
CA SER A 50 -2.88 6.83 -15.70
C SER A 50 -3.19 5.57 -16.51
N GLU A 51 -2.44 4.50 -16.26
CA GLU A 51 -2.56 3.22 -16.98
C GLU A 51 -3.37 2.18 -16.18
N GLU A 52 -3.89 2.54 -15.01
CA GLU A 52 -4.69 1.63 -14.18
C GLU A 52 -6.15 1.65 -14.66
N ASP A 53 -6.60 0.55 -15.25
CA ASP A 53 -7.98 0.34 -15.65
C ASP A 53 -8.41 -1.09 -15.29
N PRO A 54 -9.14 -1.27 -14.17
CA PRO A 54 -9.59 -2.59 -13.72
C PRO A 54 -10.51 -3.30 -14.73
N SER A 55 -11.15 -2.56 -15.63
CA SER A 55 -12.04 -3.12 -16.65
C SER A 55 -11.27 -3.61 -17.87
N MET A 56 -10.00 -3.23 -18.03
CA MET A 56 -9.15 -3.69 -19.14
C MET A 56 -8.52 -5.05 -18.84
N ASP A 57 -9.12 -6.10 -19.40
CA ASP A 57 -8.62 -7.46 -19.25
C ASP A 57 -7.38 -7.72 -20.12
N ALA A 58 -6.38 -8.41 -19.58
CA ALA A 58 -5.14 -8.77 -20.27
C ALA A 58 -5.35 -9.60 -21.56
N ARG A 59 -6.53 -10.22 -21.75
CA ARG A 59 -6.92 -10.94 -22.98
C ARG A 59 -7.36 -9.99 -24.11
N GLY A 60 -7.43 -8.68 -23.86
CA GLY A 60 -7.65 -7.65 -24.88
C GLY A 60 -9.09 -7.20 -25.05
N PHE A 61 -9.93 -7.33 -24.01
CA PHE A 61 -11.30 -6.80 -24.02
C PHE A 61 -11.55 -5.95 -22.77
N HIS A 62 -12.51 -5.04 -22.87
CA HIS A 62 -12.98 -4.23 -21.74
C HIS A 62 -14.24 -4.88 -21.15
N ALA A 63 -14.25 -5.16 -19.85
CA ALA A 63 -15.41 -5.69 -19.15
C ALA A 63 -16.53 -4.64 -19.13
N GLU A 64 -17.79 -5.06 -19.28
CA GLU A 64 -18.94 -4.14 -19.20
C GLU A 64 -19.25 -3.72 -17.74
N GLY A 65 -18.77 -4.49 -16.77
CA GLY A 65 -18.83 -4.21 -15.35
C GLY A 65 -18.17 -5.31 -14.54
N LEU A 66 -17.71 -4.97 -13.34
CA LEU A 66 -17.11 -5.90 -12.38
C LEU A 66 -18.08 -6.16 -11.23
N ALA A 67 -17.85 -7.26 -10.50
CA ALA A 67 -18.69 -7.60 -9.35
C ALA A 67 -18.58 -6.56 -8.23
N GLN A 68 -17.47 -5.81 -8.19
CA GLN A 68 -17.12 -4.84 -7.16
C GLN A 68 -17.54 -3.40 -7.47
N ASP A 69 -17.96 -3.09 -8.71
CA ASP A 69 -18.22 -1.71 -9.17
C ASP A 69 -19.13 -0.93 -8.21
N ARG A 70 -20.19 -1.57 -7.73
CA ARG A 70 -21.15 -0.93 -6.82
C ARG A 70 -20.49 -0.51 -5.50
N GLU A 71 -19.68 -1.39 -4.92
CA GLU A 71 -19.00 -1.12 -3.65
C GLU A 71 -17.93 -0.03 -3.85
N GLU A 72 -17.18 -0.09 -4.96
CA GLU A 72 -16.19 0.91 -5.33
C GLU A 72 -16.79 2.30 -5.58
N GLU A 73 -17.98 2.37 -6.21
CA GLU A 73 -18.74 3.62 -6.37
C GLU A 73 -19.18 4.21 -5.02
N GLU A 74 -19.62 3.36 -4.08
CA GLU A 74 -20.01 3.77 -2.74
C GLU A 74 -18.81 4.36 -1.98
N PHE A 75 -17.64 3.71 -2.05
CA PHE A 75 -16.40 4.21 -1.47
C PHE A 75 -15.92 5.50 -2.13
N THR A 76 -15.90 5.55 -3.47
CA THR A 76 -15.54 6.75 -4.23
C THR A 76 -16.39 7.96 -3.82
N ARG A 77 -17.70 7.76 -3.67
CA ARG A 77 -18.62 8.82 -3.21
C ARG A 77 -18.31 9.29 -1.79
N SER A 78 -17.93 8.38 -0.89
CA SER A 78 -17.51 8.74 0.48
C SER A 78 -16.19 9.49 0.47
N ASP A 79 -15.23 9.03 -0.33
CA ASP A 79 -13.89 9.60 -0.40
C ASP A 79 -13.90 11.01 -1.00
N HIS A 80 -14.80 11.30 -1.94
CA HIS A 80 -15.03 12.65 -2.45
C HIS A 80 -15.48 13.67 -1.40
N GLN A 81 -15.97 13.21 -0.23
CA GLN A 81 -16.34 14.09 0.88
C GLN A 81 -15.15 14.42 1.78
N ARG A 82 -14.00 13.75 1.60
CA ARG A 82 -12.78 13.97 2.39
C ARG A 82 -12.04 15.22 1.92
N PHE A 83 -11.22 15.78 2.81
CA PHE A 83 -10.36 16.93 2.52
C PHE A 83 -9.05 16.57 1.79
N PHE A 84 -8.95 15.35 1.25
CA PHE A 84 -7.75 14.83 0.59
C PHE A 84 -8.06 14.52 -0.87
N SER A 85 -7.14 14.85 -1.76
CA SER A 85 -7.17 14.32 -3.13
C SER A 85 -6.89 12.82 -3.13
N PHE A 86 -7.29 12.13 -4.21
CA PHE A 86 -6.95 10.71 -4.44
C PHE A 86 -5.46 10.41 -4.19
N ARG A 87 -4.56 11.24 -4.74
CA ARG A 87 -3.11 11.07 -4.57
C ARG A 87 -2.65 11.26 -3.13
N GLU A 88 -3.25 12.19 -2.39
CA GLU A 88 -2.92 12.38 -0.98
C GLU A 88 -3.41 11.21 -0.13
N MET A 89 -4.57 10.62 -0.47
CA MET A 89 -5.10 9.44 0.19
C MET A 89 -4.24 8.20 -0.05
N LYS A 90 -3.71 7.99 -1.27
CA LYS A 90 -2.81 6.87 -1.55
C LYS A 90 -1.47 6.98 -0.80
N SER A 91 -1.03 8.19 -0.43
CA SER A 91 0.18 8.42 0.39
C SER A 91 1.41 7.66 -0.12
N ASP A 92 1.57 7.55 -1.45
CA ASP A 92 2.58 6.74 -2.11
C ASP A 92 4.02 7.08 -1.67
N ARG A 93 4.78 6.02 -1.38
CA ARG A 93 6.22 6.08 -1.12
C ARG A 93 6.92 4.97 -1.91
N ILE A 94 7.95 5.35 -2.67
CA ILE A 94 8.89 4.39 -3.24
C ILE A 94 10.11 4.32 -2.33
N LEU A 95 10.48 3.11 -1.94
CA LEU A 95 11.54 2.87 -0.97
C LEU A 95 12.89 2.66 -1.68
N PRO A 96 14.02 2.89 -0.99
CA PRO A 96 15.35 2.68 -1.57
C PRO A 96 15.65 1.25 -2.04
N ASN A 97 14.91 0.25 -1.54
CA ASN A 97 15.02 -1.14 -1.99
C ASN A 97 14.14 -1.45 -3.22
N GLY A 98 13.47 -0.45 -3.81
CA GLY A 98 12.57 -0.60 -4.96
C GLY A 98 11.13 -0.95 -4.61
N ALA A 99 10.81 -1.22 -3.34
CA ALA A 99 9.45 -1.51 -2.91
C ALA A 99 8.54 -0.28 -2.97
N ARG A 100 7.23 -0.53 -3.08
CA ARG A 100 6.18 0.47 -2.90
C ARG A 100 5.54 0.31 -1.52
N PHE A 101 5.34 1.41 -0.82
CA PHE A 101 4.64 1.46 0.45
C PHE A 101 3.57 2.56 0.40
N TYR A 102 2.30 2.17 0.44
CA TYR A 102 1.19 3.04 0.09
C TYR A 102 -0.11 2.62 0.78
N ASN A 103 -1.11 3.48 0.71
CA ASN A 103 -2.43 3.23 1.25
C ASN A 103 -3.26 2.60 0.14
N ASP A 104 -3.68 1.36 0.35
CA ASP A 104 -4.72 0.76 -0.46
C ASP A 104 -6.06 0.89 0.24
N HIS A 105 -6.65 2.07 -0.02
CA HIS A 105 -7.91 2.53 0.54
C HIS A 105 -7.96 2.50 2.08
N THR A 106 -8.29 1.37 2.70
CA THR A 106 -8.39 1.20 4.16
C THR A 106 -7.19 0.48 4.79
N HIS A 107 -6.24 0.04 3.98
CA HIS A 107 -5.11 -0.78 4.42
C HIS A 107 -3.77 -0.16 4.06
N PRO A 108 -2.79 -0.16 4.98
CA PRO A 108 -1.42 0.10 4.60
C PRO A 108 -0.87 -1.14 3.90
N GLU A 109 -0.34 -0.93 2.70
CA GLU A 109 0.13 -1.99 1.82
C GLU A 109 1.61 -1.82 1.50
N TYR A 110 2.33 -2.95 1.53
CA TYR A 110 3.69 -3.07 1.04
C TYR A 110 3.74 -4.00 -0.18
N SER A 111 4.23 -3.48 -1.30
CA SER A 111 4.54 -4.26 -2.50
C SER A 111 6.05 -4.41 -2.62
N THR A 112 6.56 -5.64 -2.68
CA THR A 112 7.99 -5.91 -2.88
C THR A 112 8.46 -5.33 -4.22
N PRO A 113 9.76 -5.03 -4.40
CA PRO A 113 10.31 -4.88 -5.76
C PRO A 113 10.15 -6.18 -6.55
N GLU A 114 10.35 -6.10 -7.85
CA GLU A 114 10.48 -7.27 -8.71
C GLU A 114 11.70 -8.09 -8.31
N CYS A 115 11.48 -9.35 -7.96
CA CYS A 115 12.51 -10.28 -7.50
C CYS A 115 12.75 -11.36 -8.56
N HIS A 116 14.00 -11.82 -8.67
CA HIS A 116 14.41 -12.80 -9.70
C HIS A 116 14.44 -14.26 -9.19
N GLY A 117 14.01 -14.49 -7.95
CA GLY A 117 14.01 -15.80 -7.33
C GLY A 117 13.38 -15.80 -5.94
N LEU A 118 13.00 -16.99 -5.47
CA LEU A 118 12.20 -17.14 -4.24
C LEU A 118 12.87 -16.57 -2.99
N PHE A 119 14.19 -16.78 -2.82
CA PHE A 119 14.88 -16.29 -1.62
C PHE A 119 14.97 -14.77 -1.55
N ASP A 120 15.13 -14.11 -2.70
CA ASP A 120 15.10 -12.65 -2.78
C ASP A 120 13.69 -12.13 -2.50
N LEU A 121 12.67 -12.75 -3.10
CA LEU A 121 11.27 -12.42 -2.84
C LEU A 121 10.91 -12.52 -1.36
N LEU A 122 11.30 -13.62 -0.69
CA LEU A 122 11.08 -13.80 0.75
C LEU A 122 11.86 -12.78 1.60
N ALA A 123 13.08 -12.40 1.18
CA ALA A 123 13.86 -11.38 1.88
C ALA A 123 13.20 -10.00 1.76
N GLN A 124 12.66 -9.66 0.58
CA GLN A 124 11.97 -8.39 0.35
C GLN A 124 10.61 -8.33 1.06
N ASP A 125 9.83 -9.40 1.03
CA ASP A 125 8.60 -9.52 1.82
C ASP A 125 8.87 -9.32 3.31
N ARG A 126 9.95 -9.96 3.82
CA ARG A 126 10.38 -9.77 5.20
C ARG A 126 10.82 -8.33 5.49
N ALA A 127 11.44 -7.64 4.53
CA ALA A 127 11.76 -6.22 4.66
C ALA A 127 10.49 -5.38 4.81
N GLY A 128 9.41 -5.72 4.11
CA GLY A 128 8.08 -5.12 4.26
C GLY A 128 7.53 -5.18 5.68
N VAL A 129 7.65 -6.33 6.35
CA VAL A 129 7.27 -6.48 7.77
C VAL A 129 8.06 -5.50 8.67
N LEU A 130 9.34 -5.28 8.38
CA LEU A 130 10.18 -4.35 9.14
C LEU A 130 9.79 -2.89 8.87
N VAL A 131 9.51 -2.53 7.61
CA VAL A 131 8.99 -1.21 7.21
C VAL A 131 7.71 -0.89 7.97
N MET A 132 6.74 -1.82 7.96
CA MET A 132 5.48 -1.68 8.66
C MET A 132 5.69 -1.48 10.17
N ARG A 133 6.57 -2.26 10.80
CA ARG A 133 6.90 -2.12 12.24
C ARG A 133 7.53 -0.79 12.57
N MET A 134 8.43 -0.29 11.73
CA MET A 134 9.06 1.02 11.91
C MET A 134 8.03 2.15 11.75
N ALA A 135 7.16 2.06 10.74
CA ALA A 135 6.07 3.02 10.52
C ALA A 135 5.11 3.06 11.71
N LYS A 136 4.66 1.89 12.18
CA LYS A 136 3.83 1.73 13.38
C LYS A 136 4.48 2.36 14.60
N LYS A 137 5.75 2.04 14.88
CA LYS A 137 6.48 2.59 16.02
C LYS A 137 6.50 4.12 15.98
N ASN A 138 6.85 4.69 14.83
CA ASN A 138 6.89 6.15 14.66
C ASN A 138 5.51 6.77 14.85
N ARG A 139 4.45 6.12 14.36
CA ARG A 139 3.07 6.59 14.52
C ARG A 139 2.62 6.54 15.99
N GLU A 140 2.97 5.48 16.72
CA GLU A 140 2.69 5.38 18.16
C GLU A 140 3.42 6.47 18.96
N GLU A 141 4.66 6.80 18.60
CA GLU A 141 5.41 7.90 19.22
C GLU A 141 4.74 9.27 19.00
N GLN A 142 4.15 9.50 17.82
CA GLN A 142 3.39 10.73 17.53
C GLN A 142 2.07 10.81 18.29
N LEU A 143 1.41 9.68 18.50
CA LEU A 143 0.13 9.60 19.21
C LEU A 143 0.30 9.66 20.75
N ALA A 144 1.49 9.42 21.27
CA ALA A 144 1.76 9.43 22.70
C ALA A 144 1.47 10.81 23.33
N PRO A 145 0.92 10.87 24.56
CA PRO A 145 0.69 12.14 25.26
C PRO A 145 1.98 12.95 25.40
N GLY A 146 2.06 14.11 24.73
CA GLY A 146 3.25 14.97 24.70
C GLY A 146 4.17 14.79 23.48
N GLY A 147 3.76 14.04 22.46
CA GLY A 147 4.40 14.02 21.14
C GLY A 147 4.45 15.42 20.51
N ARG A 148 5.61 15.78 19.95
CA ARG A 148 5.82 17.02 19.18
C ARG A 148 5.18 16.95 17.81
#